data_AF-A0A925P9R4-F1
#
_entry.id   AF-A0A925P9R4-F1
#
_cell.length_a   1.000
_cell.length_b   1.000
_cell.length_c   1.000
_cell.angle_alpha   90.00
_cell.angle_beta   90.00
_cell.angle_gamma   90.00
#
_symmetry.space_group_name_H-M   'P 1'
#
loop_
_entity.id
_entity.type
_entity.pdbx_description
1 polymer ?
#
loop_
_entity_poly.entity_id
_entity_poly.type
_entity_poly.pdbx_seq_one_letter_code
_entity_poly.pdbx_strand_id
1 'polypeptide(L)'
;MPSARPPLLDPSYLPLSRRGSYLTVGRVWPGHVNGHEGPPGVYLRTLHGFSMQGTPRCALRFTPVLAGNDVRESAVKLSLTPSTFTQHIDARRRIDHTFSADNTLRVRGTGSLSLRIDAAAGSYNYARAAGPGLWELNLATHKLQLMLRVRCGVATLDAPWGEYAASHIIAHLEPDASGTWEIELHEFVAGWKPTSDARTFAACARSTDAEFAAWRDRLPAVRRASCWCSIVIERCGNCREASSTPASR
;
A
#
# COMPACT_ATOMS: atom_id res chain seq x y z
N MET A 1 -2.69 -13.28 30.34
CA MET A 1 -2.53 -14.18 29.19
C MET A 1 -1.34 -13.68 28.37
N PRO A 2 -0.32 -14.51 28.11
CA PRO A 2 0.78 -14.08 27.26
C PRO A 2 0.23 -13.85 25.85
N SER A 3 0.29 -12.60 25.39
CA SER A 3 -0.08 -12.18 24.05
C SER A 3 0.70 -13.04 23.05
N ALA A 4 -0.02 -13.80 22.21
CA ALA A 4 0.58 -14.56 21.13
C ALA A 4 1.40 -13.59 20.26
N ARG A 5 2.65 -13.93 19.98
CA ARG A 5 3.53 -13.12 19.14
C ARG A 5 2.81 -12.90 17.80
N PRO A 6 2.66 -11.65 17.33
CA PRO A 6 1.99 -11.39 16.06
C PRO A 6 2.71 -12.15 14.94
N PRO A 7 1.98 -12.62 13.92
CA PRO A 7 2.59 -13.29 12.79
C PRO A 7 3.63 -12.38 12.13
N LEU A 8 4.71 -12.97 11.62
CA LEU A 8 5.84 -12.24 11.02
C LEU A 8 5.38 -11.29 9.89
N LEU A 9 4.31 -11.64 9.20
CA LEU A 9 3.67 -10.85 8.16
C LEU A 9 2.21 -10.59 8.54
N ASP A 10 1.97 -9.53 9.30
CA ASP A 10 0.63 -9.06 9.64
C ASP A 10 0.25 -7.85 8.77
N PRO A 11 -0.73 -7.96 7.85
CA PRO A 11 -1.18 -6.86 7.00
C PRO A 11 -1.82 -5.69 7.77
N SER A 12 -2.10 -5.87 9.06
CA SER A 12 -2.61 -4.82 9.95
C SER A 12 -1.56 -3.75 10.25
N TYR A 13 -0.27 -4.11 10.17
CA TYR A 13 0.86 -3.25 10.54
C TYR A 13 1.88 -3.11 9.42
N LEU A 14 2.04 -4.15 8.59
CA LEU A 14 3.07 -4.19 7.55
C LEU A 14 2.46 -3.88 6.18
N PRO A 15 2.94 -2.83 5.48
CA PRO A 15 2.61 -2.64 4.08
C PRO A 15 3.45 -3.58 3.19
N LEU A 16 2.94 -3.85 2.00
CA LEU A 16 3.73 -4.40 0.91
C LEU A 16 4.54 -3.29 0.23
N SER A 17 5.81 -3.56 -0.06
CA SER A 17 6.66 -2.76 -0.93
C SER A 17 7.69 -3.66 -1.60
N ARG A 18 8.42 -3.13 -2.57
CA ARG A 18 9.52 -3.82 -3.25
C ARG A 18 10.80 -3.01 -3.11
N ARG A 19 11.95 -3.70 -3.03
CA ARG A 19 13.26 -3.05 -3.05
C ARG A 19 13.38 -2.08 -4.23
N GLY A 20 13.81 -0.85 -3.95
CA GLY A 20 13.95 0.22 -4.94
C GLY A 20 12.68 1.03 -5.17
N SER A 21 11.52 0.56 -4.68
CA SER A 21 10.26 1.27 -4.81
C SER A 21 10.10 2.36 -3.76
N TYR A 22 9.56 3.50 -4.17
CA TYR A 22 9.01 4.51 -3.26
C TYR A 22 7.52 4.32 -3.02
N LEU A 23 6.92 3.26 -3.57
CA LEU A 23 5.50 2.95 -3.40
C LEU A 23 5.32 1.87 -2.34
N THR A 24 4.23 1.99 -1.58
CA THR A 24 3.79 0.99 -0.60
C THR A 24 2.28 0.80 -0.69
N VAL A 25 1.80 -0.43 -0.49
CA VAL A 25 0.38 -0.73 -0.36
C VAL A 25 0.11 -1.25 1.05
N GLY A 26 -0.84 -0.66 1.76
CA GLY A 26 -1.17 -1.12 3.11
C GLY A 26 -2.44 -0.51 3.68
N ARG A 27 -2.85 -1.02 4.84
CA ARG A 27 -4.06 -0.55 5.54
C ARG A 27 -3.79 0.76 6.29
N VAL A 28 -4.73 1.71 6.20
CA VAL A 28 -4.87 2.86 7.11
C VAL A 28 -6.03 2.57 8.05
N TRP A 29 -5.83 2.82 9.35
CA TRP A 29 -6.85 2.67 10.39
C TRP A 29 -7.46 4.01 10.80
N PRO A 30 -8.69 4.02 11.34
CA PRO A 30 -9.27 5.23 11.93
C PRO A 30 -8.39 5.69 13.10
N GLY A 31 -8.11 6.99 13.20
CA GLY A 31 -7.36 7.57 14.32
C GLY A 31 -5.86 7.27 14.36
N HIS A 32 -5.29 6.60 13.35
CA HIS A 32 -3.83 6.43 13.26
C HIS A 32 -3.17 7.70 12.72
N VAL A 33 -2.58 8.46 13.65
CA VAL A 33 -1.97 9.77 13.45
C VAL A 33 -0.56 9.61 12.85
N ASN A 34 -0.49 9.49 11.53
CA ASN A 34 0.71 9.78 10.72
C ASN A 34 0.36 10.86 9.68
N GLY A 35 -0.33 11.92 10.11
CA GLY A 35 -0.77 13.01 9.22
C GLY A 35 -1.85 12.61 8.21
N HIS A 36 -2.69 11.62 8.54
CA HIS A 36 -3.79 11.17 7.69
C HIS A 36 -5.14 11.61 8.26
N GLU A 37 -5.84 12.48 7.53
CA GLU A 37 -7.29 12.71 7.66
C GLU A 37 -7.98 11.95 6.52
N GLY A 38 -8.32 10.68 6.73
CA GLY A 38 -8.97 9.87 5.71
C GLY A 38 -9.68 8.66 6.31
N PRO A 39 -10.72 8.13 5.62
CA PRO A 39 -11.43 6.95 6.09
C PRO A 39 -10.50 5.73 6.13
N PRO A 40 -10.78 4.72 6.97
CA PRO A 40 -10.04 3.47 6.96
C PRO A 40 -10.13 2.77 5.60
N GLY A 41 -9.08 2.04 5.23
CA GLY A 41 -9.04 1.27 4.00
C GLY A 41 -7.65 0.87 3.55
N VAL A 42 -7.55 0.33 2.34
CA VAL A 42 -6.27 -0.02 1.70
C VAL A 42 -5.85 1.11 0.77
N TYR A 43 -4.60 1.53 0.88
CA TYR A 43 -4.08 2.68 0.18
C TYR A 43 -2.75 2.38 -0.52
N LEU A 44 -2.56 2.97 -1.69
CA LEU A 44 -1.24 3.27 -2.22
C LEU A 44 -0.68 4.48 -1.50
N ARG A 45 0.53 4.35 -0.96
CA ARG A 45 1.27 5.44 -0.33
C ARG A 45 2.61 5.64 -1.02
N THR A 46 3.06 6.89 -0.98
CA THR A 46 4.40 7.27 -1.42
C THR A 46 5.33 7.50 -0.22
N LEU A 47 6.56 7.01 -0.35
CA LEU A 47 7.66 7.20 0.56
C LEU A 47 8.56 8.37 0.15
N HIS A 48 8.25 9.06 -0.96
CA HIS A 48 8.95 10.29 -1.32
C HIS A 48 8.88 11.31 -0.16
N GLY A 49 10.01 11.96 0.11
CA GLY A 49 10.20 12.86 1.24
C GLY A 49 9.29 14.09 1.21
N PHE A 50 8.94 14.59 2.40
CA PHE A 50 8.09 15.75 2.67
C PHE A 50 6.82 15.81 1.81
N SER A 51 5.73 15.24 2.33
CA SER A 51 4.41 15.77 2.00
C SER A 51 4.39 17.23 2.50
N MET A 52 3.77 18.16 1.76
CA MET A 52 3.59 19.51 2.30
C MET A 52 2.95 19.39 3.68
N GLN A 53 3.35 20.22 4.66
CA GLN A 53 2.83 20.11 6.03
C GLN A 53 1.30 19.89 6.04
N GLY A 54 0.86 18.78 6.63
CA GLY A 54 -0.56 18.38 6.66
C GLY A 54 -1.05 17.51 5.49
N THR A 55 -0.24 17.22 4.47
CA THR A 55 -0.66 16.35 3.35
C THR A 55 -0.47 14.87 3.71
N PRO A 56 -1.53 14.05 3.64
CA PRO A 56 -1.45 12.60 3.84
C PRO A 56 -0.46 11.94 2.86
N ARG A 57 0.26 10.89 3.27
CA ARG A 57 1.07 10.08 2.33
C ARG A 57 0.24 9.14 1.45
N CYS A 58 -1.09 9.14 1.62
CA CYS A 58 -2.03 8.23 0.98
C CYS A 58 -2.51 8.83 -0.33
N ALA A 59 -1.86 8.42 -1.42
CA ALA A 59 -2.12 8.96 -2.75
C ALA A 59 -3.43 8.43 -3.35
N LEU A 60 -3.63 7.10 -3.30
CA LEU A 60 -4.80 6.43 -3.86
C LEU A 60 -5.43 5.49 -2.85
N ARG A 61 -6.75 5.50 -2.70
CA ARG A 61 -7.53 4.52 -1.95
C ARG A 61 -8.03 3.44 -2.90
N PHE A 62 -7.95 2.18 -2.49
CA PHE A 62 -8.52 1.05 -3.23
C PHE A 62 -9.77 0.54 -2.51
N THR A 63 -10.95 0.76 -3.11
CA THR A 63 -12.25 0.37 -2.55
C THR A 63 -12.88 -0.72 -3.41
N PRO A 64 -13.01 -1.98 -2.92
CA PRO A 64 -13.72 -3.02 -3.66
C PRO A 64 -15.19 -2.63 -3.83
N VAL A 65 -15.75 -2.86 -5.02
CA VAL A 65 -17.15 -2.58 -5.35
C VAL A 65 -17.83 -3.87 -5.78
N LEU A 66 -19.00 -4.15 -5.21
CA LEU A 66 -19.79 -5.32 -5.51
C LEU A 66 -21.24 -4.94 -5.76
N ALA A 67 -21.78 -5.34 -6.92
CA ALA A 67 -23.14 -5.01 -7.33
C ALA A 67 -23.44 -3.50 -7.22
N GLY A 68 -22.50 -2.67 -7.69
CA GLY A 68 -22.59 -1.21 -7.66
C GLY A 68 -22.39 -0.56 -6.29
N ASN A 69 -22.15 -1.34 -5.23
CA ASN A 69 -22.00 -0.81 -3.88
C ASN A 69 -20.57 -1.02 -3.36
N ASP A 70 -20.04 -0.02 -2.66
CA ASP A 70 -18.78 -0.15 -1.94
C ASP A 70 -18.87 -1.30 -0.91
N VAL A 71 -17.89 -2.20 -0.94
CA VAL A 71 -17.76 -3.23 0.09
C VAL A 71 -17.34 -2.56 1.40
N ARG A 72 -18.10 -2.83 2.46
CA ARG A 72 -17.79 -2.32 3.81
C ARG A 72 -16.42 -2.82 4.25
N GLU A 73 -15.64 -1.91 4.85
CA GLU A 73 -14.27 -2.20 5.30
C GLU A 73 -14.20 -3.40 6.25
N SER A 74 -15.18 -3.54 7.16
CA SER A 74 -15.27 -4.65 8.11
C SER A 74 -15.50 -6.02 7.47
N ALA A 75 -15.95 -6.07 6.20
CA ALA A 75 -16.11 -7.31 5.44
C ALA A 75 -14.83 -7.72 4.69
N VAL A 76 -13.82 -6.85 4.62
CA VAL A 76 -12.57 -7.12 3.90
C VAL A 76 -11.56 -7.80 4.83
N LYS A 77 -11.20 -9.03 4.50
CA LYS A 77 -10.09 -9.74 5.17
C LYS A 77 -8.80 -9.49 4.40
N LEU A 78 -7.69 -9.28 5.13
CA LEU A 78 -6.41 -8.99 4.51
C LEU A 78 -5.44 -10.15 4.69
N SER A 79 -4.59 -10.39 3.70
CA SER A 79 -3.43 -11.28 3.83
C SER A 79 -2.21 -10.65 3.18
N LEU A 80 -1.03 -10.96 3.71
CA LEU A 80 0.26 -10.48 3.21
C LEU A 80 1.21 -11.66 3.00
N THR A 81 1.84 -11.69 1.83
CA THR A 81 3.06 -12.45 1.55
C THR A 81 4.16 -11.45 1.18
N PRO A 82 5.44 -11.88 1.08
CA PRO A 82 6.50 -10.98 0.64
C PRO A 82 6.28 -10.37 -0.76
N SER A 83 5.45 -11.00 -1.58
CA SER A 83 5.21 -10.60 -2.97
C SER A 83 3.80 -10.05 -3.24
N THR A 84 2.85 -10.28 -2.34
CA THR A 84 1.42 -9.97 -2.59
C THR A 84 0.72 -9.47 -1.34
N PHE A 85 -0.04 -8.39 -1.50
CA PHE A 85 -1.02 -7.91 -0.52
C PHE A 85 -2.40 -8.19 -1.09
N THR A 86 -3.27 -8.87 -0.34
CA THR A 86 -4.57 -9.31 -0.86
C THR A 86 -5.71 -8.81 0.02
N GLN A 87 -6.74 -8.27 -0.63
CA GLN A 87 -8.05 -7.97 -0.07
C GLN A 87 -9.02 -9.10 -0.43
N HIS A 88 -9.41 -9.91 0.54
CA HIS A 88 -10.40 -10.97 0.37
C HIS A 88 -11.78 -10.44 0.74
N ILE A 89 -12.70 -10.52 -0.21
CA ILE A 89 -14.11 -10.19 0.01
C ILE A 89 -14.87 -11.45 0.44
N ASP A 90 -14.60 -12.56 -0.24
CA ASP A 90 -15.01 -13.91 0.14
C ASP A 90 -14.12 -14.98 -0.50
N ALA A 91 -14.57 -16.24 -0.53
CA ALA A 91 -13.83 -17.36 -1.10
C ALA A 91 -13.56 -17.27 -2.62
N ARG A 92 -14.31 -16.45 -3.36
CA ARG A 92 -14.24 -16.33 -4.83
C ARG A 92 -13.74 -14.96 -5.28
N ARG A 93 -13.88 -13.93 -4.43
CA ARG A 93 -13.66 -12.52 -4.77
C ARG A 93 -12.51 -11.94 -3.99
N ARG A 94 -11.52 -11.42 -4.72
CA ARG A 94 -10.36 -10.76 -4.13
C ARG A 94 -9.74 -9.73 -5.04
N ILE A 95 -8.94 -8.85 -4.44
CA ILE A 95 -8.04 -7.92 -5.12
C ILE A 95 -6.62 -8.23 -4.65
N ASP A 96 -5.77 -8.59 -5.59
CA ASP A 96 -4.35 -8.85 -5.38
C ASP A 96 -3.51 -7.63 -5.82
N HIS A 97 -2.52 -7.27 -5.02
CA HIS A 97 -1.55 -6.22 -5.31
C HIS A 97 -0.14 -6.83 -5.36
N THR A 98 0.62 -6.59 -6.43
CA THR A 98 2.00 -7.07 -6.55
C THR A 98 2.86 -6.10 -7.34
N PHE A 99 4.16 -6.02 -7.06
CA PHE A 99 5.08 -5.21 -7.84
C PHE A 99 5.62 -6.00 -9.04
N SER A 100 5.62 -5.41 -10.22
CA SER A 100 6.31 -5.95 -11.40
C SER A 100 7.66 -5.30 -11.66
N ALA A 101 7.84 -4.06 -11.20
CA ALA A 101 9.10 -3.32 -11.22
C ALA A 101 9.23 -2.50 -9.92
N ASP A 102 10.33 -1.78 -9.75
CA ASP A 102 10.53 -0.88 -8.60
C ASP A 102 9.56 0.30 -8.65
N ASN A 103 9.22 0.78 -9.85
CA ASN A 103 8.27 1.86 -10.08
C ASN A 103 6.89 1.39 -10.59
N THR A 104 6.60 0.08 -10.63
CA THR A 104 5.32 -0.41 -11.17
C THR A 104 4.60 -1.34 -10.20
N LEU A 105 3.41 -0.92 -9.77
CA LEU A 105 2.45 -1.74 -9.05
C LEU A 105 1.42 -2.33 -10.02
N ARG A 106 1.13 -3.62 -9.89
CA ARG A 106 0.02 -4.30 -10.56
C ARG A 106 -1.09 -4.56 -9.56
N VAL A 107 -2.32 -4.33 -9.99
CA VAL A 107 -3.52 -4.57 -9.19
C VAL A 107 -4.48 -5.39 -10.03
N ARG A 108 -5.00 -6.49 -9.46
CA ARG A 108 -5.89 -7.42 -10.18
C ARG A 108 -7.08 -7.81 -9.32
N GLY A 109 -8.28 -7.70 -9.87
CA GLY A 109 -9.51 -8.22 -9.28
C GLY A 109 -9.96 -9.52 -9.94
N THR A 110 -10.55 -10.42 -9.15
CA THR A 110 -11.14 -11.67 -9.64
C THR A 110 -12.52 -11.92 -9.04
N GLY A 111 -13.36 -12.68 -9.74
CA GLY A 111 -14.66 -13.13 -9.25
C GLY A 111 -15.78 -12.13 -9.51
N SER A 112 -15.70 -11.37 -10.61
CA SER A 112 -16.66 -10.33 -10.98
C SER A 112 -16.79 -9.24 -9.92
N LEU A 113 -15.66 -8.89 -9.31
CA LEU A 113 -15.51 -7.80 -8.35
C LEU A 113 -15.00 -6.58 -9.11
N SER A 114 -15.55 -5.40 -8.83
CA SER A 114 -15.09 -4.13 -9.41
C SER A 114 -14.21 -3.39 -8.40
N LEU A 115 -13.46 -2.38 -8.85
CA LEU A 115 -12.63 -1.54 -7.98
C LEU A 115 -12.92 -0.06 -8.25
N ARG A 116 -13.07 0.71 -7.18
CA ARG A 116 -13.03 2.17 -7.18
C ARG A 116 -11.69 2.64 -6.64
N ILE A 117 -11.02 3.50 -7.39
CA ILE A 117 -9.77 4.14 -6.98
C ILE A 117 -10.04 5.63 -6.77
N ASP A 118 -9.89 6.09 -5.54
CA ASP A 118 -10.03 7.51 -5.18
C ASP A 118 -8.64 8.11 -5.00
N ALA A 119 -8.34 9.22 -5.69
CA ALA A 119 -7.19 10.03 -5.33
C ALA A 119 -7.58 11.09 -4.29
N ALA A 120 -6.66 11.41 -3.38
CA ALA A 120 -6.87 12.53 -2.47
C ALA A 120 -6.99 13.85 -3.27
N ALA A 121 -7.97 14.67 -2.89
CA ALA A 121 -8.10 16.03 -3.41
C ALA A 121 -6.83 16.84 -3.08
N GLY A 122 -6.50 17.80 -3.94
CA GLY A 122 -5.32 18.62 -3.74
C GLY A 122 -5.06 19.56 -4.89
N SER A 123 -4.45 20.71 -4.60
CA SER A 123 -4.06 21.69 -5.61
C SER A 123 -3.15 21.05 -6.66
N TYR A 124 -3.41 21.34 -7.94
CA TYR A 124 -2.70 20.80 -9.10
C TYR A 124 -2.81 19.28 -9.29
N ASN A 125 -3.66 18.59 -8.52
CA ASN A 125 -3.98 17.21 -8.80
C ASN A 125 -4.89 17.13 -10.04
N TYR A 126 -4.55 16.27 -10.99
CA TYR A 126 -5.37 16.03 -12.17
C TYR A 126 -5.24 14.60 -12.65
N ALA A 127 -6.19 14.19 -13.48
CA ALA A 127 -6.07 13.00 -14.28
C ALA A 127 -6.58 13.28 -15.69
N ARG A 128 -5.89 12.73 -16.70
CA ARG A 128 -6.25 12.90 -18.11
C ARG A 128 -6.03 11.61 -18.89
N ALA A 129 -6.83 11.41 -19.93
CA ALA A 129 -6.57 10.33 -20.88
C ALA A 129 -5.24 10.59 -21.60
N ALA A 130 -4.37 9.59 -21.64
CA ALA A 130 -3.10 9.60 -22.35
C ALA A 130 -3.12 8.71 -23.60
N GLY A 131 -4.18 7.92 -23.77
CA GLY A 131 -4.40 7.02 -24.90
C GLY A 131 -5.45 5.95 -24.54
N PRO A 132 -5.75 5.02 -25.46
CA PRO A 132 -6.68 3.92 -25.19
C PRO A 132 -6.22 3.09 -23.99
N GLY A 133 -7.04 3.04 -22.94
CA GLY A 133 -6.72 2.32 -21.70
C GLY A 133 -5.57 2.90 -20.89
N LEU A 134 -5.18 4.16 -21.15
CA LEU A 134 -4.09 4.87 -20.50
C LEU A 134 -4.58 6.18 -19.89
N TRP A 135 -4.28 6.39 -18.61
CA TRP A 135 -4.57 7.64 -17.91
C TRP A 135 -3.35 8.11 -17.15
N GLU A 136 -2.99 9.36 -17.37
CA GLU A 136 -1.98 10.05 -16.57
C GLU A 136 -2.66 10.66 -15.35
N LEU A 137 -2.12 10.36 -14.17
CA LEU A 137 -2.52 10.95 -12.90
C LEU A 137 -1.33 11.77 -12.39
N ASN A 138 -1.52 13.07 -12.23
CA ASN A 138 -0.58 13.94 -11.57
C ASN A 138 -1.12 14.24 -10.17
N LEU A 139 -0.46 13.71 -9.14
CA LEU A 139 -0.79 13.92 -7.73
C LEU A 139 0.27 14.83 -7.11
N ALA A 140 0.24 16.11 -7.51
CA ALA A 140 1.24 17.11 -7.14
C ALA A 140 1.42 17.23 -5.62
N THR A 141 0.33 17.16 -4.86
CA THR A 141 0.38 17.21 -3.38
C THR A 141 1.19 16.07 -2.76
N HIS A 142 1.33 14.97 -3.51
CA HIS A 142 2.09 13.77 -3.12
C HIS A 142 3.45 13.67 -3.82
N LYS A 143 3.81 14.65 -4.68
CA LYS A 143 4.98 14.57 -5.58
C LYS A 143 5.02 13.26 -6.37
N LEU A 144 3.85 12.81 -6.83
CA LEU A 144 3.68 11.52 -7.44
C LEU A 144 3.00 11.69 -8.80
N GLN A 145 3.61 11.15 -9.85
CA GLN A 145 2.98 11.01 -11.15
C GLN A 145 2.85 9.53 -11.48
N LEU A 146 1.66 9.12 -11.93
CA LEU A 146 1.35 7.74 -12.25
C LEU A 146 0.78 7.65 -13.65
N MET A 147 1.22 6.66 -14.43
CA MET A 147 0.49 6.19 -15.60
C MET A 147 -0.31 4.96 -15.19
N LEU A 148 -1.64 5.08 -15.21
CA LEU A 148 -2.55 3.94 -15.12
C LEU A 148 -2.69 3.31 -16.49
N ARG A 149 -2.42 2.01 -16.58
CA ARG A 149 -2.60 1.21 -17.79
C ARG A 149 -3.51 0.03 -17.53
N VAL A 150 -4.56 -0.12 -18.33
CA VAL A 150 -5.44 -1.30 -18.30
C VAL A 150 -4.81 -2.44 -19.09
N ARG A 151 -4.81 -3.63 -18.49
CA ARG A 151 -4.35 -4.90 -19.08
C ARG A 151 -5.52 -5.75 -19.56
N CYS A 152 -6.58 -5.80 -18.76
CA CYS A 152 -7.87 -6.41 -19.09
C CYS A 152 -8.97 -5.76 -18.24
N GLY A 153 -10.23 -5.99 -18.61
CA GLY A 153 -11.37 -5.26 -18.06
C GLY A 153 -11.58 -3.89 -18.72
N VAL A 154 -12.42 -3.08 -18.10
CA VAL A 154 -12.75 -1.73 -18.56
C VAL A 154 -12.46 -0.76 -17.43
N ALA A 155 -11.84 0.37 -17.75
CA ALA A 155 -11.67 1.46 -16.80
C ALA A 155 -12.35 2.72 -17.32
N THR A 156 -13.06 3.40 -16.41
CA THR A 156 -13.57 4.75 -16.61
C THR A 156 -12.94 5.67 -15.57
N LEU A 157 -12.78 6.94 -15.94
CA LEU A 157 -12.17 7.95 -15.09
C LEU A 157 -13.10 9.16 -15.04
N ASP A 158 -13.47 9.55 -13.82
CA ASP A 158 -14.19 10.78 -13.52
C ASP A 158 -13.24 11.75 -12.79
N ALA A 159 -12.81 12.78 -13.52
CA ALA A 159 -11.86 13.78 -13.04
C ALA A 159 -12.13 15.16 -13.66
N PRO A 160 -13.25 15.81 -13.31
CA PRO A 160 -13.64 17.08 -13.90
C PRO A 160 -12.64 18.17 -13.48
N TRP A 161 -12.09 18.86 -14.48
CA TRP A 161 -11.12 19.94 -14.27
C TRP A 161 -11.82 21.22 -13.80
N GLY A 162 -11.35 21.78 -12.68
CA GLY A 162 -11.70 23.12 -12.21
C GLY A 162 -10.67 24.17 -12.63
N GLU A 163 -10.50 25.24 -11.84
CA GLU A 163 -9.51 26.29 -12.17
C GLU A 163 -8.06 25.80 -12.04
N TYR A 164 -7.70 25.19 -10.91
CA TYR A 164 -6.31 24.84 -10.57
C TYR A 164 -6.08 23.34 -10.31
N ALA A 165 -7.15 22.55 -10.25
CA ALA A 165 -7.12 21.12 -9.94
C ALA A 165 -8.41 20.44 -10.40
N ALA A 166 -8.42 19.11 -10.48
CA ALA A 166 -9.65 18.36 -10.56
C ALA A 166 -10.40 18.41 -9.22
N SER A 167 -11.74 18.55 -9.23
CA SER A 167 -12.53 18.56 -7.98
C SER A 167 -12.47 17.22 -7.25
N HIS A 168 -12.34 16.14 -8.01
CA HIS A 168 -12.10 14.79 -7.56
C HIS A 168 -11.40 14.00 -8.65
N ILE A 169 -10.81 12.86 -8.31
CA ILE A 169 -10.25 11.91 -9.28
C ILE A 169 -10.70 10.52 -8.82
N ILE A 170 -11.62 9.92 -9.59
CA ILE A 170 -12.18 8.61 -9.30
C ILE A 170 -12.05 7.74 -10.55
N ALA A 171 -11.34 6.62 -10.43
CA ALA A 171 -11.32 5.60 -11.47
C ALA A 171 -12.19 4.40 -11.06
N HIS A 172 -13.03 3.93 -11.97
CA HIS A 172 -13.81 2.70 -11.81
C HIS A 172 -13.26 1.62 -12.74
N LEU A 173 -13.03 0.44 -12.19
CA LEU A 173 -12.50 -0.73 -12.88
C LEU A 173 -13.55 -1.82 -12.85
N GLU A 174 -14.03 -2.19 -14.02
CA GLU A 174 -15.04 -3.23 -14.23
C GLU A 174 -14.40 -4.48 -14.83
N PRO A 175 -14.82 -5.68 -14.39
CA PRO A 175 -14.30 -6.93 -14.91
C PRO A 175 -14.72 -7.14 -16.38
N ASP A 176 -13.89 -7.84 -17.14
CA ASP A 176 -14.27 -8.35 -18.46
C ASP A 176 -15.17 -9.60 -18.35
N ALA A 177 -15.44 -10.23 -19.49
CA ALA A 177 -16.27 -11.44 -19.58
C ALA A 177 -15.71 -12.64 -18.76
N SER A 178 -14.43 -12.66 -18.42
CA SER A 178 -13.82 -13.67 -17.55
C SER A 178 -14.06 -13.41 -16.06
N GLY A 179 -14.69 -12.28 -15.71
CA GLY A 179 -14.87 -11.85 -14.33
C GLY A 179 -13.57 -11.31 -13.71
N THR A 180 -12.64 -10.81 -14.53
CA THR A 180 -11.35 -10.27 -14.07
C THR A 180 -11.06 -8.89 -14.67
N TRP A 181 -10.30 -8.10 -13.94
CA TRP A 181 -9.66 -6.89 -14.47
C TRP A 181 -8.26 -6.81 -13.91
N GLU A 182 -7.39 -6.09 -14.62
CA GLU A 182 -6.03 -5.88 -14.19
C GLU A 182 -5.50 -4.53 -14.70
N ILE A 183 -4.83 -3.81 -13.81
CA ILE A 183 -4.18 -2.54 -14.12
C ILE A 183 -2.72 -2.54 -13.67
N GLU A 184 -1.95 -1.65 -14.27
CA GLU A 184 -0.61 -1.28 -13.85
C GLU A 184 -0.60 0.21 -13.48
N LEU A 185 0.04 0.56 -12.38
CA LEU A 185 0.30 1.91 -11.94
C LEU A 185 1.81 2.14 -12.01
N HIS A 186 2.24 2.90 -13.02
CA HIS A 186 3.66 3.19 -13.28
C HIS A 186 4.02 4.57 -12.76
N GLU A 187 4.88 4.62 -11.76
CA GLU A 187 5.49 5.87 -11.33
C GLU A 187 6.51 6.38 -12.35
N PHE A 188 6.46 7.69 -12.63
CA PHE A 188 7.44 8.39 -13.46
C PHE A 188 7.69 9.82 -12.93
N VAL A 189 8.75 10.47 -13.40
CA VAL A 189 9.18 11.81 -12.91
C VAL A 189 9.07 12.90 -13.97
N ALA A 190 9.55 12.65 -15.19
CA ALA A 190 9.57 13.66 -16.27
C ALA A 190 8.74 13.23 -17.48
N GLY A 191 8.68 11.92 -17.73
CA GLY A 191 7.89 11.36 -18.81
C GLY A 191 7.75 9.86 -18.63
N TRP A 192 6.57 9.35 -18.96
CA TRP A 192 6.33 7.93 -18.98
C TRP A 192 6.91 7.29 -20.24
N LYS A 193 7.59 6.16 -20.07
CA LYS A 193 8.07 5.32 -21.17
C LYS A 193 7.27 4.03 -21.16
N PRO A 194 6.57 3.67 -22.25
CA PRO A 194 5.87 2.41 -22.35
C PRO A 194 6.83 1.24 -22.10
N THR A 195 6.44 0.33 -21.21
CA THR A 195 7.18 -0.92 -20.99
C THR A 195 6.48 -2.08 -21.70
N SER A 196 7.27 -2.98 -22.26
CA SER A 196 6.80 -4.19 -22.95
C SER A 196 6.76 -5.40 -22.00
N ASP A 197 6.44 -5.20 -20.72
CA ASP A 197 6.40 -6.29 -19.76
C ASP A 197 5.24 -7.25 -20.05
N ALA A 198 5.53 -8.34 -20.77
CA ALA A 198 4.56 -9.35 -21.15
C ALA A 198 4.26 -10.35 -20.03
N ARG A 199 4.91 -10.26 -18.86
CA ARG A 199 4.69 -11.19 -17.76
C ARG A 199 3.24 -11.14 -17.30
N THR A 200 2.74 -12.28 -16.82
CA THR A 200 1.44 -12.36 -16.15
C THR A 200 1.56 -11.86 -14.70
N PHE A 201 0.43 -11.50 -14.08
CA PHE A 201 0.41 -11.12 -12.65
C PHE A 201 1.10 -12.17 -11.77
N ALA A 202 0.80 -13.46 -11.99
CA ALA A 202 1.39 -14.55 -11.23
C ALA A 202 2.91 -14.69 -11.45
N ALA A 203 3.40 -14.39 -12.65
CA ALA A 203 4.84 -14.36 -12.92
C ALA A 203 5.54 -13.19 -12.20
N CYS A 204 4.91 -12.02 -12.13
CA CYS A 204 5.41 -10.88 -11.34
C CYS A 204 5.50 -11.24 -9.85
N ALA A 205 4.43 -11.81 -9.28
CA ALA A 205 4.43 -12.22 -7.87
C ALA A 205 5.52 -13.27 -7.57
N ARG A 206 5.69 -14.29 -8.42
CA ARG A 206 6.77 -15.29 -8.27
C ARG A 206 8.17 -14.67 -8.36
N SER A 207 8.38 -13.71 -9.27
CA SER A 207 9.65 -13.00 -9.40
C SER A 207 9.98 -12.24 -8.11
N THR A 208 9.03 -11.48 -7.58
CA THR A 208 9.20 -10.72 -6.33
C THR A 208 9.44 -11.66 -5.14
N ASP A 209 8.77 -12.81 -5.08
CA ASP A 209 8.98 -13.81 -4.03
C ASP A 209 10.39 -14.42 -4.09
N ALA A 210 10.86 -14.76 -5.30
CA ALA A 210 12.21 -15.28 -5.51
C ALA A 210 13.29 -14.24 -5.17
N GLU A 211 13.07 -12.96 -5.52
CA GLU A 211 13.96 -11.85 -5.12
C GLU A 211 14.04 -11.70 -3.61
N PHE A 212 12.89 -11.77 -2.92
CA PHE A 212 12.84 -11.72 -1.46
C PHE A 212 13.56 -12.90 -0.82
N ALA A 213 13.33 -14.12 -1.30
CA ALA A 213 14.02 -15.32 -0.81
C ALA A 213 15.54 -15.20 -1.00
N ALA A 214 15.99 -14.80 -2.19
CA ALA A 214 17.41 -14.61 -2.48
C ALA A 214 18.06 -13.52 -1.62
N TRP A 215 17.33 -12.45 -1.29
CA TRP A 215 17.80 -11.43 -0.35
C TRP A 215 17.88 -11.97 1.08
N ARG A 216 16.83 -12.66 1.54
CA ARG A 216 16.76 -13.25 2.88
C ARG A 216 17.90 -14.24 3.11
N ASP A 217 18.19 -15.07 2.12
CA ASP A 217 19.23 -16.10 2.22
C ASP A 217 20.66 -15.51 2.26
N ARG A 218 20.82 -14.22 1.92
CA ARG A 218 22.06 -13.45 2.08
C ARG A 218 22.14 -12.70 3.42
N LEU A 219 21.07 -12.67 4.21
CA LEU A 219 21.12 -12.03 5.52
C LEU A 219 22.07 -12.81 6.43
N PRO A 220 22.95 -12.12 7.17
CA PRO A 220 23.79 -12.80 8.15
C PRO A 220 22.91 -13.49 9.18
N ALA A 221 23.34 -14.67 9.65
CA ALA A 221 22.66 -15.34 10.74
C ALA A 221 22.67 -14.43 11.97
N VAL A 222 21.52 -13.87 12.31
CA VAL A 222 21.35 -13.14 13.56
C VAL A 222 21.32 -14.20 14.66
N ARG A 223 22.47 -14.43 15.31
CA ARG A 223 22.48 -15.15 16.58
C ARG A 223 21.52 -14.40 17.48
N ARG A 224 20.50 -15.08 18.00
CA ARG A 224 19.67 -14.53 19.07
C ARG A 224 20.63 -14.27 20.22
N ALA A 225 21.14 -13.04 20.33
CA ALA A 225 21.82 -12.60 21.52
C ALA A 225 20.76 -12.65 22.62
N SER A 226 20.85 -13.65 23.49
CA SER A 226 20.32 -13.57 24.83
C SER A 226 20.86 -12.25 25.41
N CYS A 227 19.94 -11.41 25.88
CA CYS A 227 20.19 -10.12 26.53
C CYS A 227 20.47 -8.91 25.62
N TRP A 228 19.42 -8.12 25.40
CA TRP A 228 19.50 -6.66 25.16
C TRP A 228 18.77 -5.90 26.29
N CYS A 229 18.89 -6.39 27.53
CA CYS A 229 18.28 -5.74 28.70
C CYS A 229 19.30 -5.02 29.60
N SER A 230 20.51 -4.72 29.12
CA SER A 230 21.57 -4.13 29.97
C SER A 230 22.19 -2.84 29.42
N ILE A 231 21.68 -2.28 28.32
CA ILE A 231 22.14 -0.98 27.84
C ILE A 231 21.08 0.07 28.21
N VAL A 232 21.48 0.99 29.09
CA VAL A 232 20.74 2.13 29.67
C VAL A 232 20.04 1.89 31.02
N ILE A 233 20.80 1.57 32.09
CA ILE A 233 20.65 2.23 33.42
C ILE A 233 22.06 2.30 34.05
N GLU A 234 22.94 3.17 33.57
CA GLU A 234 24.19 3.48 34.31
C GLU A 234 24.61 4.95 34.23
N ARG A 235 23.69 5.85 33.82
CA ARG A 235 23.94 7.30 33.79
C ARG A 235 22.77 8.16 34.29
N CYS A 236 22.06 7.70 35.31
CA CYS A 236 21.33 8.61 36.20
C CYS A 236 21.89 8.46 37.62
N GLY A 237 22.95 9.21 37.90
CA GLY A 237 23.37 9.49 39.27
C GLY A 237 22.32 10.38 39.93
N ASN A 238 21.28 9.77 40.51
CA ASN A 238 20.47 10.31 41.61
C ASN A 238 19.31 9.35 41.95
N CYS A 239 19.64 8.19 42.52
CA CYS A 239 18.71 7.50 43.42
C CYS A 239 19.49 7.21 44.70
N ARG A 240 19.35 8.11 45.67
CA ARG A 240 19.81 7.89 47.04
C ARG A 240 19.08 6.68 47.62
N GLU A 241 19.85 5.88 48.33
CA GLU A 241 19.44 4.77 49.16
C GLU A 241 18.29 5.14 50.11
N ALA A 242 17.24 4.33 50.11
CA ALA A 242 16.36 4.18 51.27
C ALA A 242 16.61 2.77 51.81
N SER A 243 17.59 2.66 52.70
CA SER A 243 17.83 1.51 53.56
C SER A 243 16.69 1.38 54.57
N SER A 244 15.93 0.29 54.53
CA SER A 244 15.12 -0.17 55.65
C SER A 244 15.45 -1.62 55.96
N THR A 245 16.29 -1.82 56.97
CA THR A 245 16.54 -3.09 57.64
C THR A 245 15.31 -3.50 58.46
N PRO A 246 14.85 -4.77 58.43
CA PRO A 246 13.89 -5.26 59.40
C PRO A 246 14.63 -5.70 60.67
N ALA A 247 14.30 -5.10 61.82
CA ALA A 247 14.72 -5.59 63.12
C ALA A 247 13.76 -6.70 63.58
N SER A 248 14.30 -7.89 63.79
CA SER A 248 13.65 -9.00 64.50
C SER A 248 13.77 -8.81 66.02
N ARG A 249 12.64 -8.92 66.73
CA ARG A 249 12.48 -9.70 67.97
C ARG A 249 11.05 -10.21 68.06
#